data_AF-A0A2A4X5U9-F1
#
_entry.id   AF-A0A2A4X5U9-F1
#
_cell.length_a   1.000
_cell.length_b   1.000
_cell.length_c   1.000
_cell.angle_alpha   90.00
_cell.angle_beta   90.00
_cell.angle_gamma   90.00
#
_symmetry.space_group_name_H-M   'P 1'
#
loop_
_entity.id
_entity.type
_entity.pdbx_description
1 polymer ?
#
loop_
_entity_poly.entity_id
_entity_poly.type
_entity_poly.pdbx_seq_one_letter_code
_entity_poly.pdbx_strand_id
1 'polypeptide(L)'
;MSIELIMQNLPEQVSPEQANQDVLNMRESSLAVITFAHDVFLRGVEVNFTDEGVIALSEESLNFIATRTGQEPSEESRAEILTTAQLMHAVYCEKTDQVPIMPG
;
A
#
# COMPACT_ATOMS: atom_id res chain seq x y z
N MET A 1 -2.87 -11.60 -4.11
CA MET A 1 -3.38 -10.23 -3.90
C MET A 1 -3.40 -9.51 -5.24
N SER A 2 -4.54 -8.93 -5.67
CA SER A 2 -4.65 -8.30 -7.00
C SER A 2 -4.84 -6.79 -6.88
N ILE A 3 -3.98 -6.02 -7.54
CA ILE A 3 -4.14 -4.56 -7.71
C ILE A 3 -5.49 -4.24 -8.34
N GLU A 4 -5.99 -5.09 -9.25
CA GLU A 4 -7.30 -4.92 -9.88
C GLU A 4 -8.44 -4.88 -8.84
N LEU A 5 -8.38 -5.74 -7.81
CA LEU A 5 -9.40 -5.77 -6.75
C LEU A 5 -9.37 -4.49 -5.92
N ILE A 6 -8.18 -3.97 -5.61
CA ILE A 6 -8.02 -2.70 -4.89
C ILE A 6 -8.59 -1.55 -5.72
N MET A 7 -8.25 -1.51 -7.02
CA MET A 7 -8.72 -0.46 -7.95
C MET A 7 -10.24 -0.49 -8.19
N GLN A 8 -10.88 -1.66 -8.14
CA GLN A 8 -12.34 -1.80 -8.27
C GLN A 8 -13.10 -1.38 -7.00
N ASN A 9 -12.42 -1.31 -5.85
CA ASN A 9 -13.02 -1.02 -4.54
C ASN A 9 -12.37 0.22 -3.88
N LEU A 10 -11.93 1.18 -4.69
CA LEU A 10 -11.36 2.42 -4.15
C LEU A 10 -12.40 3.18 -3.32
N PRO A 11 -12.01 3.74 -2.16
CA PRO A 11 -12.86 4.66 -1.41
C PRO A 11 -13.23 5.89 -2.26
N GLU A 12 -14.41 6.47 -2.03
CA GLU A 12 -14.88 7.65 -2.77
C GLU A 12 -13.96 8.87 -2.63
N GLN A 13 -13.19 8.92 -1.54
CA GLN A 13 -12.22 9.97 -1.25
C GLN A 13 -10.95 9.87 -2.11
N VAL A 14 -10.69 8.73 -2.77
CA VAL A 14 -9.44 8.49 -3.50
C VAL A 14 -9.67 8.59 -5.01
N SER A 15 -8.91 9.46 -5.69
CA SER A 15 -8.97 9.58 -7.16
C SER A 15 -8.46 8.29 -7.84
N PRO A 16 -9.26 7.68 -8.74
CA PRO A 16 -8.81 6.52 -9.53
C PRO A 16 -7.60 6.83 -10.41
N GLU A 17 -7.53 8.02 -10.98
CA GLU A 17 -6.38 8.45 -11.80
C GLU A 17 -5.10 8.54 -10.96
N GLN A 18 -5.19 9.11 -9.76
CA GLN A 18 -4.05 9.20 -8.84
C GLN A 18 -3.59 7.81 -8.39
N ALA A 19 -4.52 6.95 -7.98
CA ALA A 19 -4.22 5.58 -7.57
C ALA A 19 -3.54 4.78 -8.69
N ASN A 20 -4.02 4.94 -9.94
CA ASN A 20 -3.41 4.31 -11.10
C ASN A 20 -1.99 4.84 -11.37
N GLN A 21 -1.77 6.15 -11.24
CA GLN A 21 -0.46 6.75 -11.39
C GLN A 21 0.52 6.25 -10.33
N ASP A 22 0.07 6.10 -9.08
CA ASP A 22 0.87 5.55 -7.99
C ASP A 22 1.31 4.11 -8.27
N VAL A 23 0.39 3.26 -8.76
CA VAL A 23 0.73 1.89 -9.21
C VAL A 23 1.81 1.89 -10.27
N LEU A 24 1.68 2.75 -11.29
CA LEU A 24 2.66 2.85 -12.37
C LEU A 24 4.04 3.27 -11.83
N ASN A 25 4.08 4.32 -11.01
CA ASN A 25 5.32 4.81 -10.39
C ASN A 25 6.01 3.73 -9.52
N MET A 26 5.22 2.99 -8.73
CA MET A 26 5.73 1.90 -7.90
C MET A 26 6.23 0.72 -8.74
N ARG A 27 5.56 0.40 -9.85
CA ARG A 27 5.98 -0.66 -10.78
C ARG A 27 7.25 -0.30 -11.55
N GLU A 28 7.48 0.96 -11.87
CA GLU A 28 8.72 1.42 -12.49
C GLU A 28 9.92 1.37 -11.51
N SER A 29 9.65 1.43 -10.20
CA SER A 29 10.69 1.35 -9.17
C SER A 29 11.33 -0.05 -9.07
N SER A 30 12.57 -0.12 -8.60
CA SER A 30 13.24 -1.40 -8.36
C SER A 30 12.64 -2.14 -7.15
N LEU A 31 12.83 -3.46 -7.09
CA LEU A 31 12.40 -4.26 -5.93
C LEU A 31 13.03 -3.75 -4.62
N ALA A 32 14.29 -3.33 -4.64
CA ALA A 32 14.96 -2.81 -3.45
C ALA A 32 14.31 -1.50 -2.96
N VAL A 33 13.93 -0.62 -3.88
CA VAL A 33 13.27 0.66 -3.55
C VAL A 33 11.87 0.40 -2.99
N ILE A 34 11.07 -0.46 -3.63
CA ILE A 34 9.71 -0.73 -3.13
C ILE A 34 9.75 -1.45 -1.78
N THR A 35 10.71 -2.36 -1.56
CA THR A 35 10.87 -3.06 -0.27
C THR A 35 11.19 -2.06 0.84
N PHE A 36 12.16 -1.16 0.59
CA PHE A 36 12.50 -0.12 1.55
C PHE A 36 11.33 0.81 1.85
N ALA A 37 10.62 1.27 0.81
CA ALA A 37 9.45 2.12 0.96
C ALA A 37 8.35 1.43 1.78
N HIS A 38 8.03 0.18 1.46
CA HIS A 38 7.06 -0.64 2.16
C HIS A 38 7.38 -0.79 3.64
N ASP A 39 8.62 -1.17 3.96
CA ASP A 39 9.05 -1.39 5.35
C ASP A 39 9.06 -0.09 6.16
N VAL A 40 9.49 1.02 5.57
CA VAL A 40 9.45 2.33 6.22
C VAL A 40 8.02 2.81 6.41
N PHE A 41 7.16 2.65 5.39
CA PHE A 41 5.77 3.08 5.43
C PHE A 41 4.97 2.31 6.49
N LEU A 42 5.20 1.02 6.66
CA LEU A 42 4.50 0.20 7.66
C LEU A 42 5.25 0.08 9.00
N ARG A 43 6.37 0.80 9.16
CA ARG A 43 7.16 0.76 10.39
C ARG A 43 6.38 1.28 11.60
N GLY A 44 6.21 0.40 12.58
CA GLY A 44 5.59 0.74 13.87
C GLY A 44 4.07 0.67 13.86
N VAL A 45 3.46 0.14 12.79
CA VAL A 45 2.03 -0.19 12.76
C VAL A 45 1.82 -1.70 12.74
N GLU A 46 0.71 -2.14 13.30
CA GLU A 46 0.27 -3.53 13.21
C GLU A 46 -0.49 -3.72 11.89
N VAL A 47 0.06 -4.56 11.01
CA VAL A 47 -0.53 -4.85 9.70
C VAL A 47 -1.39 -6.10 9.83
N ASN A 48 -2.69 -5.94 9.62
CA ASN A 48 -3.62 -7.05 9.49
C ASN A 48 -3.96 -7.29 8.02
N PHE A 49 -4.56 -8.44 7.73
CA PHE A 49 -5.00 -8.80 6.39
C PHE A 49 -6.47 -9.21 6.43
N THR A 50 -7.21 -8.81 5.40
CA THR A 50 -8.56 -9.34 5.15
C THR A 50 -8.49 -10.79 4.66
N ASP A 51 -9.64 -11.48 4.59
CA ASP A 51 -9.74 -12.83 4.02
C ASP A 51 -9.30 -12.88 2.54
N GLU A 52 -9.33 -11.74 1.85
CA GLU A 52 -8.89 -11.58 0.46
C GLU A 52 -7.37 -11.28 0.35
N GLY A 53 -6.67 -11.23 1.48
CA GLY A 53 -5.23 -10.96 1.56
C GLY A 53 -4.88 -9.49 1.28
N VAL A 54 -5.80 -8.56 1.53
CA VAL A 54 -5.58 -7.12 1.38
C VAL A 54 -5.21 -6.53 2.74
N ILE A 55 -4.28 -5.57 2.78
CA ILE A 55 -3.91 -4.88 4.02
C ILE A 55 -5.15 -4.22 4.65
N ALA A 56 -5.34 -4.49 5.94
CA ALA A 56 -6.25 -3.81 6.84
C ALA A 56 -5.45 -3.15 7.95
N LEU A 57 -5.67 -1.86 8.16
CA LEU A 57 -5.04 -1.07 9.22
C LEU A 57 -6.10 -0.54 10.17
N SER A 58 -5.81 -0.53 11.47
CA SER A 58 -6.68 0.11 12.45
C SER A 58 -6.69 1.63 12.26
N GLU A 59 -7.74 2.31 12.71
CA GLU A 59 -7.78 3.77 12.71
C GLU A 59 -6.59 4.39 13.46
N GLU A 60 -6.15 3.76 14.56
CA GLU A 60 -4.96 4.16 15.30
C GLU A 60 -3.70 4.11 14.43
N SER A 61 -3.52 3.02 13.67
CA SER A 61 -2.38 2.87 12.75
C SER A 61 -2.43 3.91 11.62
N LEU A 62 -3.62 4.16 11.06
CA LEU A 62 -3.80 5.16 10.01
C LEU A 62 -3.53 6.58 10.53
N ASN A 63 -4.01 6.91 11.74
CA ASN A 63 -3.74 8.19 12.40
C ASN A 63 -2.27 8.39 12.74
N PHE A 64 -1.60 7.31 13.16
CA PHE A 64 -0.17 7.31 13.42
C PHE A 64 0.62 7.59 12.13
N ILE A 65 0.26 6.92 11.02
CA ILE A 65 0.90 7.17 9.73
C ILE A 65 0.65 8.60 9.27
N ALA A 66 -0.60 9.10 9.33
CA ALA A 66 -0.97 10.46 8.95
C ALA A 66 -0.11 11.50 9.71
N THR A 67 -0.03 11.36 11.03
CA THR A 67 0.80 12.25 11.86
C THR A 67 2.27 12.22 11.45
N ARG A 68 2.80 11.03 11.15
CA ARG A 68 4.20 10.85 10.75
C ARG A 68 4.49 11.39 9.35
N THR A 69 3.52 11.35 8.44
CA THR A 69 3.63 11.90 7.08
C THR A 69 3.28 13.38 7.00
N GLY A 70 2.92 14.01 8.13
CA GLY A 70 2.55 15.43 8.20
C GLY A 70 1.15 15.72 7.65
N GLN A 71 0.29 14.71 7.54
CA GLN A 71 -1.11 14.83 7.16
C GLN A 71 -2.01 14.98 8.39
N GLU A 72 -3.13 15.68 8.23
CA GLU A 72 -4.16 15.74 9.26
C GLU A 72 -4.90 14.38 9.32
N PRO A 73 -5.15 13.81 10.51
CA PRO A 73 -5.85 12.53 10.64
C PRO A 73 -7.36 12.66 10.36
N SER A 74 -7.71 12.86 9.09
CA SER A 74 -9.08 12.95 8.57
C SER A 74 -9.54 11.62 7.94
N GLU A 75 -10.82 11.52 7.62
CA GLU A 75 -11.37 10.37 6.87
C GLU A 75 -10.71 10.25 5.48
N GLU A 76 -10.51 11.37 4.79
CA GLU A 76 -9.83 11.45 3.49
C GLU A 76 -8.39 10.93 3.59
N SER A 77 -7.58 11.46 4.52
CA SER A 77 -6.20 11.02 4.65
C SER A 77 -6.08 9.56 5.09
N ARG A 78 -7.00 9.05 5.93
CA ARG A 78 -7.05 7.62 6.28
C ARG A 78 -7.33 6.74 5.06
N ALA A 79 -8.28 7.15 4.21
CA ALA A 79 -8.62 6.44 2.99
C ALA A 79 -7.44 6.41 2.00
N GLU A 80 -6.77 7.55 1.82
CA GLU A 80 -5.56 7.66 1.00
C GLU A 80 -4.44 6.76 1.53
N ILE A 81 -4.10 6.87 2.81
CA ILE A 81 -3.04 6.08 3.45
C ILE A 81 -3.32 4.58 3.34
N LEU A 82 -4.55 4.14 3.61
CA LEU A 82 -4.92 2.73 3.49
C LEU A 82 -4.77 2.25 2.04
N THR A 83 -5.24 3.03 1.08
CA THR A 83 -5.12 2.70 -0.35
C THR A 83 -3.66 2.61 -0.77
N THR A 84 -2.83 3.60 -0.39
CA THR A 84 -1.38 3.58 -0.66
C THR A 84 -0.71 2.35 -0.04
N ALA A 85 -1.06 1.98 1.19
CA ALA A 85 -0.52 0.77 1.84
C ALA A 85 -0.85 -0.49 1.04
N GLN A 86 -2.12 -0.64 0.65
CA GLN A 86 -2.62 -1.79 -0.11
C GLN A 86 -1.96 -1.89 -1.49
N LEU A 87 -1.88 -0.79 -2.24
CA LEU A 87 -1.24 -0.75 -3.55
C LEU A 87 0.26 -1.05 -3.46
N MET A 88 0.96 -0.43 -2.50
CA MET A 88 2.39 -0.64 -2.28
C MET A 88 2.70 -2.10 -1.93
N HIS A 89 1.90 -2.71 -1.05
CA HIS A 89 2.05 -4.11 -0.68
C HIS A 89 1.76 -5.04 -1.86
N ALA A 90 0.73 -4.75 -2.66
CA ALA A 90 0.41 -5.53 -3.85
C ALA A 90 1.53 -5.48 -4.90
N VAL A 91 2.12 -4.30 -5.16
CA VAL A 91 3.27 -4.17 -6.07
C VAL A 91 4.52 -4.84 -5.50
N TYR A 92 4.75 -4.79 -4.19
CA TYR A 92 5.82 -5.52 -3.52
C TYR A 92 5.69 -7.04 -3.74
N CYS A 93 4.51 -7.62 -3.52
CA CYS A 93 4.24 -9.02 -3.80
C CYS A 93 4.44 -9.37 -5.28
N GLU A 94 3.88 -8.57 -6.20
CA GLU A 94 4.05 -8.76 -7.65
C GLU A 94 5.53 -8.82 -8.04
N LYS A 95 6.37 -7.94 -7.47
CA LYS A 95 7.81 -7.89 -7.76
C LYS A 95 8.61 -9.01 -7.12
N THR A 96 8.24 -9.46 -5.92
CA THR A 96 8.91 -10.58 -5.25
C THR A 96 8.62 -11.90 -5.95
N ASP A 97 7.39 -12.11 -6.42
CA ASP A 97 6.99 -13.28 -7.21
C ASP A 97 7.68 -13.35 -8.59
N GLN A 98 8.10 -12.19 -9.14
CA GLN A 98 8.84 -12.11 -10.41
C GLN A 98 10.34 -12.43 -10.27
N VAL A 99 10.90 -12.48 -9.05
CA VAL A 99 12.29 -12.89 -8.85
C VAL A 99 12.33 -14.41 -8.98
N PRO A 100 13.05 -14.97 -9.98
CA PRO A 100 13.17 -16.42 -10.07
C PRO A 100 13.82 -16.94 -8.79
N ILE A 101 13.11 -17.83 -8.10
CA ILE A 101 13.67 -18.62 -7.02
C ILE A 101 14.78 -19.45 -7.67
N MET A 102 16.04 -19.03 -7.54
CA MET A 102 17.16 -19.93 -7.82
C MET A 102 17.15 -20.95 -6.68
N PRO A 103 16.85 -22.25 -6.92
CA PRO A 103 17.08 -23.26 -5.92
C PRO A 103 18.59 -23.31 -5.68
N GLY A 104 19.00 -22.95 -4.46
CA GLY A 104 20.33 -23.24 -3.94
C GLY A 104 20.49 -24.71 -3.59
#